data_AF-A0A967CGN4-F1
#
_entry.id   AF-A0A967CGN4-F1
#
_cell.length_a   1.000
_cell.length_b   1.000
_cell.length_c   1.000
_cell.angle_alpha   90.00
_cell.angle_beta   90.00
_cell.angle_gamma   90.00
#
_symmetry.space_group_name_H-M   'P 1'
#
loop_
_entity.id
_entity.type
_entity.pdbx_description
1 polymer ?
#
loop_
_entity_poly.entity_id
_entity_poly.type
_entity_poly.pdbx_seq_one_letter_code
_entity_poly.pdbx_strand_id
1 'polypeptide(L)'
;MTTTMTTTTPAGRTRFERQYRTATSEGYHVFAGDVRVGHLDLHFTLTSVYATLVLEVDLAEEAMLDLIDTIDDSLVLSAEVPREDLVVSVYRGRAAGLYTDDFLEERRSRRSG
;
A
#
# COMPACT_ATOMS: atom_id res chain seq x y z
N MET A 1 23.52 19.60 -20.75
CA MET A 1 23.82 18.46 -19.87
C MET A 1 22.58 18.25 -19.01
N THR A 2 21.73 17.30 -19.38
CA THR A 2 20.50 16.98 -18.66
C THR A 2 20.83 15.84 -17.71
N THR A 3 20.84 16.12 -16.41
CA THR A 3 21.02 15.14 -15.34
C THR A 3 19.94 14.07 -15.44
N THR A 4 20.33 12.84 -15.77
CA THR A 4 19.45 11.68 -15.74
C THR A 4 19.21 11.33 -14.27
N MET A 5 17.98 11.51 -13.79
CA MET A 5 17.57 10.97 -12.50
C MET A 5 17.60 9.45 -12.61
N THR A 6 18.49 8.81 -11.85
CA THR A 6 18.58 7.36 -11.74
C THR A 6 17.32 6.85 -11.06
N THR A 7 16.42 6.23 -11.82
CA THR A 7 15.31 5.45 -11.29
C THR A 7 15.90 4.25 -10.57
N THR A 8 16.01 4.32 -9.24
CA THR A 8 16.39 3.19 -8.42
C THR A 8 15.20 2.25 -8.36
N THR A 9 15.15 1.25 -9.24
CA THR A 9 14.41 0.02 -8.97
C THR A 9 14.93 -0.51 -7.63
N PRO A 10 14.12 -0.57 -6.56
CA PRO A 10 14.60 -1.18 -5.35
C PRO A 10 14.71 -2.69 -5.63
N ALA A 11 15.94 -3.15 -5.89
CA ALA A 11 16.30 -4.54 -6.12
C ALA A 11 16.23 -5.39 -4.82
N GLY A 12 15.22 -5.13 -3.99
CA GLY A 12 14.98 -5.80 -2.71
C GLY A 12 13.72 -6.65 -2.79
N ARG A 13 13.69 -7.75 -2.05
CA ARG A 13 12.49 -8.60 -1.91
C ARG A 13 11.33 -7.76 -1.38
N THR A 14 10.19 -7.79 -2.07
CA THR A 14 8.95 -7.18 -1.60
C THR A 14 8.46 -7.90 -0.35
N ARG A 15 8.09 -7.13 0.68
CA ARG A 15 7.50 -7.64 1.92
C ARG A 15 6.24 -6.85 2.25
N PHE A 16 5.18 -7.56 2.62
CA PHE A 16 3.93 -6.97 3.08
C PHE A 16 3.78 -7.16 4.59
N GLU A 17 3.69 -6.05 5.33
CA GLU A 17 3.44 -6.07 6.77
C GLU A 17 1.99 -5.66 7.04
N ARG A 18 1.18 -6.63 7.44
CA ARG A 18 -0.25 -6.45 7.70
C ARG A 18 -0.46 -5.56 8.93
N GLN A 19 -1.18 -4.46 8.73
CA GLN A 19 -1.55 -3.51 9.79
C GLN A 19 -2.90 -3.84 10.41
N TYR A 20 -3.84 -4.30 9.59
CA TYR A 20 -5.16 -4.71 10.04
C TYR A 20 -5.75 -5.78 9.13
N ARG A 21 -6.74 -6.51 9.65
CA ARG A 21 -7.56 -7.47 8.92
C ARG A 21 -8.96 -7.46 9.49
N THR A 22 -9.94 -7.36 8.60
CA THR A 22 -11.36 -7.51 8.90
C THR A 22 -11.90 -8.72 8.14
N ALA A 23 -13.21 -8.95 8.18
CA ALA A 23 -13.83 -10.00 7.40
C ALA A 23 -13.72 -9.77 5.88
N THR A 24 -13.62 -8.53 5.42
CA THR A 24 -13.68 -8.16 4.00
C THR A 24 -12.60 -7.19 3.56
N SER A 25 -11.66 -6.83 4.43
CA SER A 25 -10.62 -5.86 4.11
C SER A 25 -9.32 -6.14 4.84
N GLU A 26 -8.21 -5.77 4.22
CA GLU A 26 -6.88 -5.91 4.77
C GLU A 26 -6.03 -4.71 4.39
N GLY A 27 -5.20 -4.23 5.31
CA GLY A 27 -4.26 -3.15 5.05
C GLY A 27 -2.84 -3.56 5.33
N TYR A 28 -1.92 -3.12 4.47
CA TYR A 28 -0.51 -3.50 4.53
C TYR A 28 0.39 -2.28 4.33
N HIS A 29 1.49 -2.27 5.07
CA HIS A 29 2.67 -1.53 4.66
C HIS A 29 3.47 -2.36 3.66
N VAL A 30 3.88 -1.72 2.57
CA VAL A 30 4.66 -2.34 1.50
C VAL A 30 6.11 -1.92 1.68
N PHE A 31 7.01 -2.89 1.74
CA PHE A 31 8.44 -2.69 1.88
C PHE A 31 9.20 -3.29 0.70
N ALA A 32 10.25 -2.59 0.27
CA ALA A 32 11.27 -3.15 -0.61
C ALA A 32 12.59 -3.21 0.19
N GLY A 33 12.97 -4.43 0.59
CA GLY A 33 14.03 -4.60 1.59
C GLY A 33 13.61 -4.04 2.96
N ASP A 34 14.37 -3.07 3.46
CA ASP A 34 14.10 -2.39 4.74
C ASP A 34 13.42 -1.02 4.58
N VAL A 35 13.14 -0.61 3.33
CA VAL A 35 12.54 0.68 3.03
C VAL A 35 11.04 0.51 2.82
N ARG A 36 10.22 1.27 3.56
CA ARG A 36 8.78 1.38 3.30
C ARG A 36 8.57 2.15 2.01
N VAL A 37 7.96 1.50 1.02
CA VAL A 37 7.72 2.05 -0.32
C VAL A 37 6.27 2.46 -0.54
N GLY A 38 5.36 2.04 0.34
CA GLY A 38 3.95 2.43 0.21
C GLY A 38 3.00 1.79 1.20
N HIS A 39 1.73 1.93 0.88
CA HIS A 39 0.58 1.41 1.61
C HIS A 39 -0.38 0.73 0.63
N LEU A 40 -0.92 -0.42 1.01
CA LEU A 40 -1.85 -1.20 0.21
C LEU A 40 -3.10 -1.49 1.04
N ASP A 41 -4.26 -1.15 0.51
CA ASP A 41 -5.55 -1.56 1.04
C ASP A 41 -6.22 -2.53 0.06
N LEU A 42 -6.61 -3.71 0.56
CA LEU A 42 -7.37 -4.72 -0.15
C LEU A 42 -8.80 -4.75 0.36
N HIS A 43 -9.76 -4.76 -0.57
CA HIS A 43 -11.18 -4.89 -0.29
C HIS A 43 -11.73 -6.09 -1.05
N PHE A 44 -12.08 -7.13 -0.29
CA PHE A 44 -12.62 -8.38 -0.79
C PHE A 44 -14.14 -8.26 -0.96
N THR A 45 -14.60 -8.48 -2.18
CA THR A 45 -16.03 -8.61 -2.49
C THR A 45 -16.37 -10.08 -2.77
N LEU A 46 -17.56 -10.34 -3.30
CA LEU A 46 -17.99 -11.71 -3.63
C LEU A 46 -17.23 -12.31 -4.83
N THR A 47 -16.82 -11.47 -5.78
CA THR A 47 -16.23 -11.93 -7.06
C THR A 47 -14.93 -11.21 -7.42
N SER A 48 -14.65 -10.06 -6.81
CA SER A 48 -13.48 -9.23 -7.17
C SER A 48 -12.78 -8.71 -5.94
N VAL A 49 -11.47 -8.44 -6.07
CA VAL A 49 -10.68 -7.75 -5.05
C VAL A 49 -10.27 -6.40 -5.59
N TYR A 50 -10.55 -5.35 -4.81
CA TYR A 50 -10.13 -3.99 -5.12
C TYR A 50 -8.91 -3.63 -4.28
N ALA A 51 -7.81 -3.32 -4.95
CA ALA A 51 -6.57 -2.88 -4.36
C ALA A 51 -6.38 -1.37 -4.56
N THR A 52 -6.15 -0.64 -3.47
CA THR A 52 -5.67 0.74 -3.49
C THR A 52 -4.22 0.74 -3.07
N LEU A 53 -3.31 1.04 -4.00
CA LEU A 53 -1.87 1.10 -3.76
C LEU A 53 -1.40 2.56 -3.77
N VAL A 54 -0.91 3.05 -2.63
CA VAL A 54 -0.30 4.37 -2.50
C VAL A 54 1.21 4.21 -2.37
N LEU A 55 1.95 4.64 -3.39
CA LEU A 55 3.40 4.58 -3.43
C LEU A 55 4.01 5.90 -2.93
N GLU A 56 4.98 5.77 -2.03
CA GLU A 56 5.78 6.87 -1.47
C GLU A 56 7.11 7.10 -2.20
N VAL A 57 7.38 6.25 -3.19
CA VAL A 57 8.56 6.32 -4.06
C VAL A 57 8.13 6.23 -5.52
N ASP A 58 8.95 6.79 -6.42
CA ASP A 58 8.77 6.58 -7.85
C ASP A 58 9.34 5.22 -8.24
N LEU A 59 8.47 4.38 -8.81
CA LEU A 59 8.84 3.10 -9.42
C LEU A 59 8.77 3.22 -10.95
N ALA A 60 9.68 2.51 -11.61
CA ALA A 60 9.57 2.21 -13.04
C ALA A 60 8.30 1.38 -13.30
N GLU A 61 7.78 1.43 -14.52
CA GLU A 61 6.55 0.72 -14.89
C GLU A 61 6.68 -0.79 -14.69
N GLU A 62 7.81 -1.37 -15.10
CA GLU A 62 8.10 -2.80 -14.94
C GLU A 62 8.10 -3.21 -13.47
N ALA A 63 8.75 -2.42 -12.61
CA ALA A 63 8.77 -2.68 -11.17
C ALA A 63 7.39 -2.52 -10.52
N MET A 64 6.53 -1.67 -11.06
CA MET A 64 5.14 -1.54 -10.61
C MET A 64 4.31 -2.76 -11.00
N LEU A 65 4.48 -3.27 -12.22
CA LEU A 65 3.83 -4.50 -12.69
C LEU A 65 4.29 -5.72 -11.86
N ASP A 66 5.59 -5.87 -11.63
CA ASP A 66 6.14 -6.94 -10.77
C ASP A 66 5.57 -6.88 -9.34
N LEU A 67 5.38 -5.67 -8.80
CA LEU A 67 4.76 -5.48 -7.49
C LEU A 67 3.29 -5.91 -7.50
N ILE A 68 2.53 -5.58 -8.54
CA ILE A 68 1.13 -5.99 -8.70
C ILE A 68 1.01 -7.52 -8.79
N ASP A 69 1.87 -8.16 -9.59
CA ASP A 69 1.91 -9.62 -9.70
C ASP A 69 2.23 -10.26 -8.34
N THR A 70 3.20 -9.68 -7.61
CA THR A 70 3.54 -10.16 -6.26
C THR A 70 2.38 -10.00 -5.27
N ILE A 71 1.60 -8.91 -5.35
CA ILE A 71 0.39 -8.71 -4.54
C ILE A 71 -0.62 -9.82 -4.86
N ASP A 72 -0.88 -10.06 -6.14
CA ASP A 72 -1.84 -11.06 -6.60
C ASP A 72 -1.48 -12.45 -6.08
N ASP A 73 -0.23 -12.87 -6.29
CA ASP A 73 0.26 -14.18 -5.87
C ASP A 73 0.31 -14.35 -4.35
N SER A 74 0.84 -13.34 -3.63
CA SER A 74 1.16 -13.49 -2.22
C SER A 74 -0.03 -13.26 -1.30
N LEU A 75 -0.93 -12.35 -1.66
CA LEU A 75 -2.00 -11.88 -0.76
C LEU A 75 -3.38 -12.28 -1.26
N VAL A 76 -3.58 -12.31 -2.58
CA VAL A 76 -4.92 -12.47 -3.13
C VAL A 76 -5.19 -13.93 -3.53
N LEU A 77 -4.24 -14.63 -4.19
CA LEU A 77 -4.36 -16.07 -4.48
C LEU A 77 -4.32 -16.92 -3.20
N SER A 78 -3.68 -16.41 -2.15
CA SER A 78 -3.60 -17.08 -0.85
C SER A 78 -4.83 -16.87 0.04
N ALA A 79 -5.75 -15.98 -0.36
CA ALA A 79 -6.95 -15.70 0.40
C ALA A 79 -7.99 -16.82 0.25
N GLU A 80 -8.73 -17.10 1.32
CA GLU A 80 -9.77 -18.16 1.36
C GLU A 80 -11.05 -17.79 0.59
N VAL A 81 -11.12 -16.58 0.04
CA VAL A 81 -12.32 -16.04 -0.63
C VAL A 81 -12.21 -16.28 -2.13
N PRO A 82 -13.25 -16.83 -2.79
CA PRO A 82 -13.31 -16.94 -4.24
C PRO A 82 -13.12 -15.59 -4.90
N ARG A 83 -12.30 -15.53 -5.93
CA ARG A 83 -12.05 -14.31 -6.69
C ARG A 83 -11.90 -14.62 -8.17
N GLU A 84 -12.48 -13.76 -8.98
CA GLU A 84 -12.43 -13.84 -10.45
C GLU A 84 -11.55 -12.73 -11.02
N ASP A 85 -11.36 -11.62 -10.30
CA ASP A 85 -10.61 -10.45 -10.79
C ASP A 85 -9.90 -9.66 -9.68
N LEU A 86 -8.77 -9.03 -10.02
CA LEU A 86 -8.03 -8.08 -9.18
C LEU A 86 -7.96 -6.73 -9.90
N VAL A 87 -8.60 -5.71 -9.30
CA VAL A 87 -8.60 -4.34 -9.81
C VAL A 87 -7.68 -3.48 -8.95
N VAL A 88 -6.61 -2.94 -9.54
CA VAL A 88 -5.62 -2.13 -8.81
C VAL A 88 -5.69 -0.67 -9.23
N SER A 89 -5.90 0.23 -8.26
CA SER A 89 -5.74 1.67 -8.42
C SER A 89 -4.43 2.11 -7.77
N VAL A 90 -3.54 2.75 -8.55
CA VAL A 90 -2.22 3.19 -8.08
C VAL A 90 -2.17 4.71 -7.96
N TYR A 91 -1.75 5.18 -6.79
CA TYR A 91 -1.54 6.58 -6.48
C TYR A 91 -0.08 6.80 -6.07
N ARG A 92 0.47 7.98 -6.39
CA ARG A 92 1.80 8.41 -5.96
C ARG A 92 1.67 9.60 -5.03
N GLY A 93 2.32 9.58 -3.88
CA GLY A 93 2.25 10.66 -2.92
C GLY A 93 3.01 10.37 -1.64
N ARG A 94 3.05 11.32 -0.72
CA ARG A 94 3.72 11.17 0.57
C ARG A 94 2.68 11.13 1.69
N ALA A 95 2.90 10.30 2.70
CA ALA A 95 2.12 10.34 3.94
C ALA A 95 2.18 11.74 4.57
N ALA A 96 1.01 12.36 4.77
CA ALA A 96 0.91 13.69 5.36
C ALA A 96 0.95 13.66 6.90
N GLY A 97 0.55 12.55 7.51
CA GLY A 97 0.52 12.34 8.95
C GLY A 97 -0.47 11.24 9.35
N LEU A 98 -0.37 10.77 10.60
CA LEU A 98 -1.33 9.87 11.22
C LEU A 98 -2.20 10.68 12.19
N TYR A 99 -3.51 10.58 12.03
CA TYR A 99 -4.49 11.28 12.86
C TYR A 99 -5.34 10.23 13.57
N THR A 100 -5.17 10.14 14.89
CA THR A 100 -5.94 9.25 15.77
C THR A 100 -6.91 10.06 16.63
N ASP A 101 -7.91 9.41 17.20
CA ASP A 101 -8.86 10.07 18.11
C ASP A 101 -8.14 10.75 19.28
N ASP A 102 -7.18 10.07 19.91
CA ASP A 102 -6.33 10.63 20.98
C ASP A 102 -5.63 11.93 20.55
N PHE A 103 -4.98 11.92 19.37
CA PHE A 103 -4.31 13.10 18.83
C PHE A 103 -5.29 14.26 18.62
N LEU A 104 -6.49 13.97 18.12
CA LEU A 104 -7.52 14.97 17.87
C LEU A 104 -8.14 15.51 19.16
N GLU A 105 -8.27 14.70 20.20
CA GLU A 105 -8.72 15.12 21.53
C GLU A 105 -7.72 16.04 22.21
N GLU A 106 -6.43 15.69 22.22
CA GLU A 106 -5.37 16.56 22.73
C GLU A 106 -5.34 17.92 22.02
N ARG A 107 -5.55 17.93 20.70
CA ARG A 107 -5.61 19.18 19.95
C ARG A 107 -6.84 20.02 20.28
N ARG A 108 -7.97 19.39 20.57
CA ARG A 108 -9.20 20.10 20.98
C ARG A 108 -9.04 20.71 22.38
N SER A 109 -8.47 19.97 23.33
CA SER A 109 -8.25 20.48 24.70
C SER A 109 -7.29 21.67 24.73
N ARG A 110 -6.21 21.65 23.91
CA ARG A 110 -5.27 22.78 23.75
C ARG A 110 -5.87 24.03 23.07
N ARG A 111 -7.03 23.92 22.41
CA ARG A 111 -7.72 25.07 21.78
C ARG A 111 -8.79 25.71 22.67
N SER A 112 -9.17 25.03 23.76
CA SER A 112 -10.23 25.47 24.67
C SER A 112 -9.70 25.98 26.02
N GLY A 113 -8.38 25.94 26.24
CA GLY A 113 -7.69 26.60 27.35
C GLY A 113 -6.83 27.75 26.85
#